data_AF-A0A9D9VMY3-F1
#
_entry.id   AF-A0A9D9VMY3-F1
#
_cell.length_a   1.000
_cell.length_b   1.000
_cell.length_c   1.000
_cell.angle_alpha   90.00
_cell.angle_beta   90.00
_cell.angle_gamma   90.00
#
_symmetry.space_group_name_H-M   'P 1'
#
loop_
_entity.id
_entity.type
_entity.pdbx_description
1 polymer ?
#
loop_
_entity_poly.entity_id
_entity_poly.type
_entity_poly.pdbx_seq_one_letter_code
_entity_poly.pdbx_strand_id
1 'polypeptide(L)'
;MDREQELRNRIMRRVYGVYIVRQLTSPMVRFAVLATVFFAVAASVSLPNVIQNVLNVQDIPGFINFTVGAIVGTTLVVQLCVLVAVLLTAWIGVDVVRRAGNTQLSVQ
;
A
#
# COMPACT_ATOMS: atom_id res chain seq x y z
N MET A 1 -15.24 12.29 -42.24
CA MET A 1 -13.99 11.77 -41.63
C MET A 1 -13.89 12.13 -40.15
N ASP A 2 -14.45 13.26 -39.71
CA ASP A 2 -14.32 13.74 -38.32
C ASP A 2 -15.04 12.88 -37.27
N ARG A 3 -16.22 12.34 -37.61
CA ARG A 3 -16.99 11.47 -36.69
C ARG A 3 -16.25 10.17 -36.32
N GLU A 4 -15.50 9.60 -37.25
CA GLU A 4 -14.69 8.39 -37.02
C GLU A 4 -13.49 8.69 -36.11
N GLN A 5 -12.86 9.85 -36.31
CA GLN A 5 -11.76 10.31 -35.47
C GLN A 5 -12.21 10.63 -34.04
N GLU A 6 -13.38 11.25 -33.85
CA GLU A 6 -13.97 11.51 -32.52
C GLU A 6 -14.34 10.21 -31.79
N LEU A 7 -14.90 9.23 -32.51
CA LEU A 7 -15.19 7.90 -31.97
C LEU A 7 -13.91 7.20 -31.54
N ARG A 8 -12.89 7.18 -32.40
CA ARG A 8 -11.57 6.60 -32.09
C ARG A 8 -10.95 7.27 -30.87
N ASN A 9 -11.00 8.59 -30.78
CA ASN A 9 -10.40 9.32 -29.67
C ASN A 9 -11.09 9.04 -28.32
N ARG A 10 -12.43 8.92 -28.31
CA ARG A 10 -13.18 8.51 -27.12
C ARG A 10 -12.86 7.09 -26.67
N ILE A 11 -12.73 6.15 -27.61
CA ILE A 11 -12.36 4.77 -27.32
C ILE A 11 -10.93 4.71 -26.78
N MET A 12 -9.97 5.34 -27.47
CA MET A 12 -8.56 5.36 -27.06
C MET A 12 -8.37 5.97 -25.67
N ARG A 13 -9.10 7.04 -25.33
CA ARG A 13 -9.04 7.66 -23.99
C ARG A 13 -9.48 6.70 -22.88
N ARG A 14 -10.48 5.84 -23.13
CA ARG A 14 -10.91 4.80 -22.18
C ARG A 14 -9.88 3.68 -22.08
N VAL A 15 -9.34 3.23 -23.21
CA VAL A 15 -8.31 2.18 -23.27
C VAL A 15 -7.06 2.62 -22.52
N TYR A 16 -6.57 3.84 -22.75
CA TYR A 16 -5.43 4.38 -22.02
C TYR A 16 -5.72 4.54 -20.53
N GLY A 17 -6.93 4.96 -20.14
CA GLY A 17 -7.33 5.02 -18.74
C GLY A 17 -7.21 3.66 -18.04
N VAL A 18 -7.77 2.61 -18.66
CA VAL A 18 -7.68 1.24 -18.13
C VAL A 18 -6.25 0.73 -18.14
N TYR A 19 -5.46 1.04 -19.18
CA TYR A 19 -4.06 0.63 -19.27
C TYR A 19 -3.20 1.26 -18.17
N ILE A 20 -3.34 2.55 -17.93
CA ILE A 20 -2.61 3.27 -16.86
C ILE A 20 -3.02 2.73 -15.49
N VAL A 21 -4.33 2.56 -15.23
CA VAL A 21 -4.80 1.97 -13.97
C VAL A 21 -4.20 0.56 -13.79
N ARG A 22 -4.22 -0.26 -14.84
CA ARG A 22 -3.66 -1.63 -14.81
C ARG A 22 -2.16 -1.63 -14.54
N GLN A 23 -1.42 -0.66 -15.08
CA GLN A 23 0.02 -0.53 -14.86
C GLN A 23 0.36 0.00 -13.46
N LEU A 24 -0.41 0.96 -12.94
CA LEU A 24 -0.30 1.44 -11.56
C LEU A 24 -0.65 0.36 -10.54
N THR A 25 -1.54 -0.57 -10.91
CA THR A 25 -1.94 -1.71 -10.07
C THR A 25 -0.96 -2.88 -10.20
N SER A 26 0.14 -2.74 -10.95
CA SER A 26 1.15 -3.79 -11.08
C SER A 26 1.87 -4.05 -9.75
N PRO A 27 2.30 -5.31 -9.48
CA PRO A 27 2.99 -5.65 -8.25
C PRO A 27 4.27 -4.83 -8.05
N MET A 28 5.01 -4.53 -9.12
CA MET A 28 6.23 -3.71 -9.05
C MET A 28 5.97 -2.29 -8.54
N VAL A 29 4.93 -1.62 -9.05
CA VAL A 29 4.58 -0.27 -8.58
C VAL A 29 4.20 -0.30 -7.11
N ARG A 30 3.47 -1.32 -6.66
CA ARG A 30 3.11 -1.47 -5.24
C ARG A 30 4.33 -1.66 -4.34
N PHE A 31 5.30 -2.47 -4.75
CA PHE A 31 6.56 -2.61 -4.01
C PHE A 31 7.36 -1.31 -3.97
N ALA A 32 7.41 -0.57 -5.08
CA ALA A 32 8.06 0.73 -5.13
C ALA A 32 7.39 1.74 -4.17
N VAL A 33 6.06 1.81 -4.18
CA VAL A 33 5.29 2.68 -3.27
C VAL A 33 5.53 2.28 -1.81
N LEU A 34 5.50 0.98 -1.48
CA LEU A 34 5.82 0.50 -0.14
C LEU A 34 7.24 0.90 0.29
N ALA A 35 8.24 0.73 -0.57
CA ALA A 35 9.61 1.12 -0.28
C ALA A 35 9.75 2.63 -0.02
N THR A 36 9.10 3.47 -0.84
CA THR A 36 9.08 4.92 -0.63
C THR A 36 8.42 5.30 0.68
N VAL A 37 7.30 4.66 1.01
CA VAL A 37 6.58 4.88 2.28
C VAL A 37 7.45 4.49 3.47
N PHE A 38 8.10 3.33 3.42
CA PHE A 38 9.04 2.88 4.47
C PHE A 38 10.21 3.86 4.64
N PHE A 39 10.78 4.32 3.53
CA PHE A 39 11.86 5.31 3.57
C PHE A 39 11.41 6.63 4.19
N ALA A 40 10.23 7.13 3.80
CA ALA A 40 9.67 8.36 4.35
C ALA A 40 9.41 8.25 5.86
N VAL A 41 8.90 7.11 6.33
CA VAL A 41 8.71 6.85 7.76
C VAL A 41 10.06 6.78 8.47
N ALA A 42 11.02 6.00 7.97
CA ALA A 42 12.35 5.87 8.58
C ALA A 42 13.12 7.19 8.64
N ALA A 43 12.90 8.10 7.68
CA ALA A 43 13.46 9.45 7.71
C ALA A 43 12.74 10.38 8.70
N SER A 44 11.47 10.11 9.02
CA SER A 44 10.63 10.96 9.88
C SER A 44 10.69 10.58 11.35
N VAL A 45 11.08 9.35 11.69
CA VAL A 45 11.18 8.87 13.07
C VAL A 45 12.57 8.34 13.41
N SER A 46 13.02 8.60 14.64
CA SER A 46 14.27 8.02 15.14
C SER A 46 14.09 6.53 15.46
N LEU A 47 14.61 5.66 14.59
CA LEU A 47 14.58 4.20 14.78
C LEU A 47 15.18 3.76 16.13
N PRO A 48 16.32 4.29 16.61
CA PRO A 48 16.85 3.93 17.92
C PRO A 48 15.88 4.22 19.06
N ASN A 49 15.21 5.38 19.03
CA ASN A 49 14.25 5.76 20.07
C ASN A 49 13.01 4.85 20.04
N VAL A 50 12.54 4.48 18.85
CA VAL A 50 11.42 3.53 18.70
C VAL A 50 11.80 2.17 19.29
N ILE A 51 13.00 1.65 18.98
CA ILE A 51 13.47 0.36 19.51
C ILE A 51 13.58 0.40 21.03
N GLN A 52 14.18 1.45 21.60
CA GLN A 52 14.27 1.60 23.07
C GLN A 52 12.89 1.66 23.73
N ASN A 53 11.94 2.36 23.12
CA ASN A 53 10.58 2.45 23.65
C ASN A 53 9.84 1.11 23.57
N VAL A 54 10.01 0.35 22.48
CA VAL A 54 9.41 -1.00 22.34
C VAL A 54 10.00 -1.97 23.35
N LEU A 55 11.33 -1.95 23.56
CA LEU A 55 12.01 -2.85 24.50
C LEU A 55 11.60 -2.63 25.96
N ASN A 56 11.14 -1.43 26.31
CA ASN A 56 10.62 -1.10 27.64
C ASN A 56 9.17 -1.57 27.86
N VAL A 57 8.48 -2.05 26.82
CA VAL A 57 7.12 -2.57 26.93
C VAL A 57 7.16 -4.07 27.21
N GLN A 58 6.67 -4.47 28.38
CA GLN A 58 6.72 -5.87 28.83
C GLN A 58 5.41 -6.64 28.59
N ASP A 59 4.28 -5.94 28.46
CA ASP A 59 2.96 -6.56 28.36
C ASP A 59 2.25 -6.24 27.03
N ILE A 60 1.40 -7.18 26.58
CA ILE A 60 0.59 -7.05 25.36
C ILE A 60 -0.28 -5.77 25.36
N PRO A 61 -0.99 -5.40 26.45
CA PRO A 61 -1.76 -4.15 26.49
C PRO A 61 -0.86 -2.91 26.37
N GLY A 62 0.34 -2.95 26.98
CA GLY A 62 1.34 -1.90 26.85
C GLY A 62 1.81 -1.73 25.40
N PHE A 63 1.92 -2.84 24.66
CA PHE A 63 2.33 -2.82 23.26
C PHE A 63 1.27 -2.21 22.35
N ILE A 64 -0.01 -2.50 22.60
CA ILE A 64 -1.13 -1.88 21.88
C ILE A 64 -1.16 -0.38 22.15
N ASN A 65 -1.09 0.02 23.43
CA ASN A 65 -1.10 1.43 23.81
C ASN A 65 0.10 2.20 23.25
N PHE A 66 1.29 1.60 23.30
CA PHE A 66 2.48 2.16 22.67
C PHE A 66 2.31 2.31 21.16
N THR A 67 1.80 1.28 20.48
CA THR A 67 1.62 1.31 19.02
C THR A 67 0.62 2.40 18.61
N VAL A 68 -0.53 2.46 19.27
CA VAL A 68 -1.56 3.48 19.01
C VAL A 68 -1.03 4.87 19.35
N GLY A 69 -0.37 5.03 20.49
CA GLY A 69 0.24 6.30 20.91
C GLY A 69 1.33 6.76 19.96
N ALA A 70 2.17 5.85 19.46
CA ALA A 70 3.21 6.16 18.48
C ALA A 70 2.63 6.59 17.13
N ILE A 71 1.55 5.97 16.67
CA ILE A 71 0.91 6.36 15.41
C ILE A 71 0.19 7.71 15.57
N VAL A 72 -0.67 7.84 16.58
CA VAL A 72 -1.48 9.05 16.80
C VAL A 72 -0.62 10.25 17.20
N GLY A 73 0.48 10.02 17.92
CA GLY A 73 1.40 11.07 18.36
C GLY A 73 2.40 11.56 17.30
N THR A 74 2.44 10.96 16.10
CA THR A 74 3.33 11.41 15.00
C THR A 74 2.70 12.47 14.12
N THR A 75 3.48 13.01 13.19
CA THR A 75 3.02 14.00 12.21
C THR A 75 2.01 13.39 11.23
N LEU A 76 1.16 14.25 10.66
CA LEU A 76 0.13 13.86 9.68
C LEU A 76 0.73 13.10 8.48
N VAL A 77 1.97 13.42 8.08
CA VAL A 77 2.68 12.71 7.01
C VAL A 77 2.94 11.25 7.38
N VAL A 78 3.45 10.98 8.58
CA VAL A 78 3.70 9.60 9.06
C VAL A 78 2.39 8.82 9.17
N GLN A 79 1.33 9.45 9.67
CA GLN A 79 0.00 8.83 9.75
C GLN A 79 -0.53 8.42 8.37
N LEU A 80 -0.41 9.29 7.37
CA LEU A 80 -0.79 8.97 5.99
C LEU A 80 0.07 7.85 5.40
N CYS A 81 1.37 7.86 5.66
CA CYS A 81 2.29 6.80 5.24
C CYS A 81 1.89 5.44 5.84
N VAL A 82 1.60 5.39 7.15
CA VAL A 82 1.15 4.17 7.82
C VAL A 82 -0.18 3.69 7.24
N LEU A 83 -1.14 4.60 7.00
CA LEU A 83 -2.42 4.27 6.37
C LEU A 83 -2.21 3.62 4.99
N VAL A 84 -1.39 4.22 4.13
CA VAL A 84 -1.07 3.69 2.80
C VAL A 84 -0.40 2.33 2.90
N ALA A 85 0.54 2.15 3.83
CA ALA A 85 1.20 0.87 4.04
C ALA A 85 0.21 -0.23 4.47
N VAL A 86 -0.70 0.06 5.41
CA VAL A 86 -1.73 -0.89 5.86
C VAL A 86 -2.66 -1.28 4.70
N LEU A 87 -3.15 -0.30 3.94
CA LEU A 87 -4.03 -0.55 2.80
C LEU A 87 -3.35 -1.36 1.70
N LEU A 88 -2.08 -1.06 1.39
CA LEU A 88 -1.32 -1.82 0.40
C LEU A 88 -1.05 -3.25 0.86
N THR A 89 -0.68 -3.45 2.12
CA THR A 89 -0.46 -4.78 2.68
C THR A 89 -1.75 -5.61 2.67
N ALA A 90 -2.89 -5.02 3.06
CA ALA A 90 -4.19 -5.68 3.01
C ALA A 90 -4.57 -6.04 1.56
N TRP A 91 -4.34 -5.13 0.61
CA TRP A 91 -4.62 -5.39 -0.80
C TRP A 91 -3.73 -6.50 -1.37
N ILE A 92 -2.42 -6.47 -1.09
CA ILE A 92 -1.51 -7.55 -1.49
C ILE A 92 -1.94 -8.88 -0.88
N GLY A 93 -2.33 -8.90 0.40
CA GLY A 93 -2.85 -10.09 1.07
C GLY A 93 -4.10 -10.65 0.38
N VAL A 94 -5.07 -9.79 0.06
CA VAL A 94 -6.28 -10.18 -0.70
C VAL A 94 -5.92 -10.72 -2.08
N ASP A 95 -4.98 -10.09 -2.79
CA ASP A 95 -4.55 -10.55 -4.11
C ASP A 95 -3.80 -11.89 -4.05
N VAL A 96 -3.00 -12.13 -3.01
CA VAL A 96 -2.33 -13.41 -2.78
C VAL A 96 -3.37 -14.50 -2.48
N VAL A 97 -4.34 -14.25 -1.60
CA VAL A 97 -5.41 -15.20 -1.27
C VAL A 97 -6.26 -15.52 -2.50
N ARG A 98 -6.65 -14.50 -3.28
CA ARG A 98 -7.41 -14.70 -4.53
C ARG A 98 -6.64 -15.49 -5.57
N ARG A 99 -5.34 -15.25 -5.71
CA ARG A 99 -4.48 -16.02 -6.63
C ARG A 99 -4.33 -17.47 -6.17
N ALA A 100 -4.07 -17.69 -4.88
CA ALA A 100 -3.94 -19.02 -4.30
C ALA A 100 -5.23 -19.86 -4.46
N GLY A 101 -6.40 -19.23 -4.29
CA GLY A 101 -7.70 -19.89 -4.54
C GLY A 101 -7.91 -20.27 -6.01
N ASN A 102 -7.50 -19.42 -6.96
CA ASN A 102 -7.66 -19.72 -8.39
C ASN A 102 -6.70 -20.81 -8.90
N THR A 103 -5.53 -20.99 -8.29
CA THR A 103 -4.57 -22.04 -8.68
C THR A 103 -5.08 -23.45 -8.37
N GLN A 104 -6.00 -23.60 -7.41
CA GLN A 104 -6.55 -24.91 -7.05
C GLN A 104 -7.60 -25.45 -8.03
N LEU A 105 -8.25 -24.58 -8.81
CA LEU A 105 -9.28 -24.98 -9.78
C LEU A 105 -8.73 -25.44 -11.14
N SER A 106 -7.44 -25.26 -11.43
CA SER A 106 -6.81 -25.69 -12.68
C SER A 106 -6.08 -27.02 -12.59
N VAL A 107 -6.09 -27.67 -11.41
CA VAL A 107 -5.39 -28.93 -11.14
C VAL A 107 -6.39 -30.10 -10.96
N GLN A 108 -7.70 -29.82 -11.01
CA GLN A 108 -8.75 -30.84 -11.08
C GLN A 108 -9.17 -31.10 -12.53
#